data_AF-A0AAV9DWR8-F1
#
_entry.id   AF-A0AAV9DWR8-F1
#
_cell.length_a   1.000
_cell.length_b   1.000
_cell.length_c   1.000
_cell.angle_alpha   90.00
_cell.angle_beta   90.00
_cell.angle_gamma   90.00
#
_symmetry.space_group_name_H-M   'P 1'
#
loop_
_entity.id
_entity.type
_entity.pdbx_description
1 polymer ?
#
loop_
_entity_poly.entity_id
_entity_poly.type
_entity_poly.pdbx_seq_one_letter_code
_entity_poly.pdbx_strand_id
1 'polypeptide(L)'
;MVVNEASYNTCVADNPLDGWSRGDRWAVQLNKTKRWYFICSKGYCFNGMKLSILVEKAPPPPTPQPHSLKNGSPKDSGNPMVLGAAIAVATVWGLVLQLL
;
A
#
# COMPACT_ATOMS: atom_id res chain seq x y z
N MET A 1 -9.58 13.88 -10.75
CA MET A 1 -8.69 15.04 -10.99
C MET A 1 -8.65 15.92 -9.75
N VAL A 2 -7.61 16.73 -9.58
CA VAL A 2 -7.45 17.69 -8.48
C VAL A 2 -7.89 19.07 -8.95
N VAL A 3 -8.64 19.78 -8.12
CA VAL A 3 -9.16 21.13 -8.41
C VAL A 3 -8.99 22.07 -7.20
N ASN A 4 -9.26 23.35 -7.41
CA ASN A 4 -9.40 24.30 -6.31
C ASN A 4 -10.79 24.17 -5.64
N GLU A 5 -10.99 24.88 -4.53
CA GLU A 5 -12.25 24.82 -3.78
C GLU A 5 -13.46 25.33 -4.56
N ALA A 6 -13.32 26.44 -5.29
CA ALA A 6 -14.40 27.01 -6.07
C ALA A 6 -14.90 26.02 -7.13
N SER A 7 -13.98 25.44 -7.91
CA SER A 7 -14.25 24.40 -8.90
C SER A 7 -14.81 23.12 -8.30
N TYR A 8 -14.40 22.76 -7.07
CA TYR A 8 -15.00 21.63 -6.34
C TYR A 8 -16.46 21.89 -5.98
N ASN A 9 -16.78 23.11 -5.53
CA ASN A 9 -18.13 23.51 -5.15
C ASN A 9 -19.06 23.64 -6.37
N THR A 10 -18.55 24.16 -7.48
CA THR A 10 -19.31 24.36 -8.72
C THR A 10 -19.21 23.20 -9.72
N CYS A 11 -18.44 22.16 -9.40
CA CYS A 11 -18.17 21.03 -10.29
C CYS A 11 -17.59 21.41 -11.66
N VAL A 12 -16.83 22.49 -11.73
CA VAL A 12 -16.15 22.94 -12.96
C VAL A 12 -14.84 22.15 -13.15
N ALA A 13 -14.70 21.53 -14.32
CA ALA A 13 -13.57 20.65 -14.65
C ALA A 13 -12.64 21.22 -15.74
N ASP A 14 -12.81 22.48 -16.13
CA ASP A 14 -12.13 23.08 -17.29
C ASP A 14 -10.62 23.27 -17.08
N ASN A 15 -10.22 23.60 -15.84
CA ASN A 15 -8.84 23.92 -15.49
C ASN A 15 -8.44 23.19 -14.20
N PRO A 16 -8.23 21.86 -14.24
CA PRO A 16 -7.72 21.14 -13.10
C PRO A 16 -6.30 21.60 -12.74
N LEU A 17 -5.99 21.48 -11.45
CA LEU A 17 -4.61 21.59 -10.98
C LEU A 17 -3.80 20.36 -11.41
N ASP A 18 -4.44 19.20 -11.43
CA ASP A 18 -3.85 17.94 -11.91
C ASP A 18 -4.96 17.01 -12.44
N GLY A 19 -4.70 16.28 -13.52
CA GLY A 19 -5.72 15.59 -14.30
C GLY A 19 -5.27 14.22 -14.79
N TRP A 20 -6.14 13.23 -14.67
CA TRP A 20 -5.91 11.87 -15.14
C TRP A 20 -7.15 11.38 -15.91
N SER A 21 -6.94 10.70 -17.05
CA SER A 21 -7.99 10.12 -17.89
C SER A 21 -8.35 8.70 -17.45
N ARG A 22 -9.43 8.09 -17.97
CA ARG A 22 -9.84 6.72 -17.62
C ARG A 22 -8.74 5.71 -18.01
N GLY A 23 -8.56 4.65 -17.21
CA GLY A 23 -7.60 3.58 -17.56
C GLY A 23 -7.05 2.78 -16.38
N ASP A 24 -6.74 3.40 -15.24
CA ASP A 24 -5.91 2.75 -14.20
C ASP A 24 -6.28 3.17 -12.76
N ARG A 25 -5.54 2.65 -11.77
CA ARG A 25 -5.51 3.20 -10.42
C ARG A 25 -4.44 4.29 -10.37
N TRP A 26 -4.80 5.53 -10.02
CA TRP A 26 -3.82 6.61 -9.85
C TRP A 26 -3.43 6.76 -8.38
N ALA A 27 -2.12 6.74 -8.12
CA ALA A 27 -1.57 7.15 -6.85
C ALA A 27 -1.37 8.67 -6.85
N VAL A 28 -1.94 9.37 -5.87
CA VAL A 28 -1.78 10.81 -5.69
C VAL A 28 -1.06 11.06 -4.38
N GLN A 29 0.12 11.70 -4.46
CA GLN A 29 0.88 12.05 -3.26
C GLN A 29 0.40 13.38 -2.69
N LEU A 30 0.11 13.40 -1.38
CA LEU A 30 -0.35 14.60 -0.66
C LEU A 30 0.79 15.19 0.18
N ASN A 31 1.64 15.99 -0.47
CA ASN A 31 2.87 16.53 0.14
C ASN A 31 2.67 17.82 0.96
N LYS A 32 1.47 18.41 0.95
CA LYS A 32 1.14 19.64 1.67
C LYS A 32 0.00 19.42 2.63
N THR A 33 0.18 19.89 3.87
CA THR A 33 -0.87 19.98 4.89
C THR A 33 -1.86 21.07 4.52
N LYS A 34 -2.92 20.66 3.82
CA LYS A 34 -4.04 21.49 3.41
C LYS A 34 -5.24 20.61 3.09
N ARG A 35 -6.37 21.23 2.80
CA ARG A 35 -7.51 20.56 2.18
C ARG A 35 -7.26 20.40 0.68
N TRP A 36 -7.35 19.17 0.20
CA TRP A 36 -7.28 18.80 -1.21
C TRP A 36 -8.67 18.46 -1.71
N TYR A 37 -8.96 18.85 -2.95
CA TYR A 37 -10.26 18.65 -3.58
C TYR A 37 -10.13 17.83 -4.84
N PHE A 38 -10.95 16.79 -4.95
CA PHE A 38 -10.98 15.86 -6.06
C PHE A 38 -12.38 15.82 -6.65
N ILE A 39 -12.47 15.83 -7.98
CA ILE A 39 -13.73 15.64 -8.70
C ILE A 39 -13.56 14.62 -9.84
N CYS A 40 -14.66 14.02 -10.25
CA CYS A 40 -14.80 13.35 -11.54
C CYS A 40 -15.48 14.30 -12.54
N SER A 41 -14.96 14.38 -13.76
CA SER A 41 -15.49 15.26 -14.82
C SER A 41 -16.78 14.71 -15.46
N LYS A 42 -17.21 15.23 -16.61
CA LYS A 42 -18.35 14.72 -17.41
C LYS A 42 -19.68 14.58 -16.64
N GLY A 43 -19.92 15.48 -15.69
CA GLY A 43 -21.17 15.53 -14.94
C GLY A 43 -21.23 14.62 -13.70
N TYR A 44 -20.31 13.66 -13.53
CA TYR A 44 -20.32 12.76 -12.37
C TYR A 44 -20.15 13.49 -11.03
N CYS A 45 -19.45 14.64 -11.02
CA CYS A 45 -19.33 15.48 -9.83
C CYS A 45 -20.70 15.95 -9.29
N PHE A 46 -21.63 16.33 -10.17
CA PHE A 46 -22.98 16.74 -9.76
C PHE A 46 -23.78 15.59 -9.13
N ASN A 47 -23.44 14.36 -9.50
CA ASN A 47 -24.00 13.14 -8.92
C ASN A 47 -23.23 12.67 -7.66
N GLY A 48 -22.38 13.53 -7.09
CA GLY A 48 -21.66 13.24 -5.84
C GLY A 48 -20.30 12.56 -5.99
N MET A 49 -19.79 12.37 -7.22
CA MET A 49 -18.45 11.81 -7.43
C MET A 49 -17.35 12.86 -7.23
N LYS A 50 -17.22 13.31 -5.98
CA LYS A 50 -16.27 14.31 -5.52
C LYS A 50 -15.78 13.96 -4.10
N LEU A 51 -14.53 14.25 -3.79
CA LEU A 51 -13.89 13.92 -2.50
C LEU A 51 -13.08 15.11 -2.00
N SER A 52 -13.19 15.42 -0.70
CA SER A 52 -12.31 16.39 -0.03
C SER A 52 -11.48 15.68 1.04
N ILE A 53 -10.17 15.86 1.02
CA ILE A 53 -9.25 15.26 1.98
C ILE A 53 -8.56 16.38 2.75
N LEU A 54 -8.67 16.39 4.08
CA LEU A 54 -7.86 17.25 4.93
C LEU A 54 -6.58 16.52 5.30
N VAL A 55 -5.43 17.07 4.90
CA VAL A 55 -4.12 16.51 5.23
C VAL A 55 -3.58 17.25 6.45
N GLU A 56 -3.36 16.49 7.51
CA GLU A 56 -2.80 16.99 8.76
C GLU A 56 -1.32 16.63 8.88
N LYS A 57 -0.62 17.29 9.80
CA LYS A 57 0.79 17.00 10.05
C LYS A 57 0.88 15.62 10.67
N ALA A 58 1.71 14.76 10.07
CA ALA A 58 1.97 13.45 10.65
C ALA A 58 2.57 13.61 12.06
N PRO A 59 2.15 12.77 13.03
CA PRO A 59 2.80 12.75 14.33
C PRO A 59 4.30 12.40 14.16
N PRO A 60 5.16 12.84 15.09
CA PRO A 60 6.57 12.46 15.08
C PRO A 60 6.71 10.93 15.04
N PRO A 61 7.77 10.39 14.39
CA PRO A 61 8.05 8.97 14.42
C PRO A 61 8.16 8.49 15.88
N PRO A 62 7.70 7.27 16.20
CA PRO A 62 7.91 6.71 17.52
C PRO A 62 9.42 6.59 17.79
N THR A 63 9.82 6.84 19.04
CA THR A 63 11.22 6.68 19.45
C THR A 63 11.63 5.22 19.26
N PRO A 64 12.79 4.94 18.64
CA PRO A 64 13.29 3.57 18.52
C PRO A 64 13.39 2.93 19.91
N GLN A 65 12.70 1.81 20.10
CA GLN A 65 12.89 0.99 21.30
C GLN A 65 14.32 0.41 21.27
N PRO A 66 15.08 0.45 22.38
CA PRO A 66 16.35 -0.23 22.46
C PRO A 66 16.12 -1.73 22.30
N HIS A 67 16.52 -2.27 21.14
CA HIS A 67 16.58 -3.70 20.91
C HIS A 67 17.73 -4.24 21.76
N SER A 68 17.40 -4.95 22.84
CA SER A 68 18.39 -5.73 23.57
C SER A 68 18.88 -6.84 22.64
N LEU A 69 20.01 -6.60 21.97
CA LEU A 69 20.81 -7.64 21.33
C LEU A 69 21.32 -8.57 22.44
N LYS A 70 20.49 -9.54 22.83
CA LYS A 70 21.01 -10.72 23.53
C LYS A 70 21.83 -11.47 22.48
N ASN A 71 23.13 -11.18 22.41
CA ASN A 71 24.12 -12.04 21.77
C ASN A 71 24.22 -13.34 22.57
N GLY A 72 23.19 -14.19 22.46
CA GLY A 72 23.26 -15.58 22.85
C GLY A 72 23.94 -16.33 21.72
N SER A 73 25.28 -16.30 21.67
CA SER A 73 25.99 -17.36 20.95
C SER A 73 25.65 -18.67 21.67
N PRO A 74 25.06 -19.66 20.99
CA PRO A 74 25.07 -21.01 21.52
C PRO A 74 26.54 -21.40 21.64
N LYS A 75 27.02 -21.65 22.86
CA LYS A 75 28.26 -22.41 23.03
C LYS A 75 27.92 -23.82 22.58
N ASP A 76 28.25 -24.12 21.33
CA ASP A 76 28.30 -25.46 20.79
C ASP A 76 29.34 -26.24 21.61
N SER A 77 28.84 -26.87 22.67
CA SER A 77 29.60 -27.82 23.46
C SER A 77 29.53 -29.10 22.66
N GLY A 78 30.52 -29.24 21.76
CA GLY A 78 30.60 -30.32 20.80
C GLY A 78 30.37 -31.68 21.45
N ASN A 79 29.37 -32.39 20.95
CA ASN A 79 29.22 -33.81 21.16
C ASN A 79 29.21 -34.46 19.76
N PRO A 80 30.22 -35.26 19.40
CA PRO A 80 30.32 -35.81 18.07
C PRO A 80 29.49 -37.09 18.01
N MET A 81 28.22 -37.03 17.60
CA MET A 81 27.58 -38.26 17.16
C MET A 81 26.39 -38.07 16.24
N VAL A 82 26.39 -38.92 15.20
CA VAL A 82 25.29 -39.29 14.30
C VAL A 82 25.17 -38.47 13.02
N LEU A 83 26.12 -38.75 12.13
CA LEU A 83 25.90 -38.91 10.69
C LEU A 83 24.71 -39.85 10.44
N GLY A 84 23.66 -39.42 9.74
CA GLY A 84 22.70 -40.38 9.17
C GLY A 84 21.35 -39.85 8.69
N ALA A 85 21.12 -40.09 7.38
CA ALA A 85 19.84 -40.26 6.69
C ALA A 85 19.06 -39.00 6.22
N ALA A 86 19.35 -38.59 4.97
CA ALA A 86 18.38 -37.92 4.11
C ALA A 86 17.35 -38.95 3.61
N ILE A 87 16.05 -38.66 3.74
CA ILE A 87 14.99 -39.38 3.04
C ILE A 87 14.19 -38.36 2.22
N ALA A 88 14.34 -38.44 0.90
CA ALA A 88 13.51 -37.75 -0.06
C ALA A 88 12.16 -38.47 -0.20
N VAL A 89 11.05 -37.73 -0.20
CA VAL A 89 9.76 -38.25 -0.69
C VAL A 89 9.19 -37.24 -1.68
N ALA A 90 9.28 -37.62 -2.95
CA ALA A 90 8.69 -36.90 -4.07
C ALA A 90 7.34 -37.53 -4.47
N THR A 91 6.51 -36.68 -5.09
CA THR A 91 5.40 -36.98 -6.00
C THR A 91 4.09 -37.50 -5.41
N VAL A 92 3.06 -36.64 -5.35
CA VAL A 92 1.69 -36.89 -5.86
C VAL A 92 0.99 -35.53 -6.08
N TRP A 93 1.25 -34.82 -7.19
CA TRP A 93 0.35 -33.74 -7.65
C TRP A 93 0.00 -33.86 -9.14
N GLY A 94 0.42 -34.95 -9.81
CA GLY A 94 0.15 -35.18 -11.23
C GLY A 94 -1.24 -35.75 -11.54
N LEU A 95 -2.00 -36.22 -10.55
CA LEU A 95 -3.24 -36.97 -10.78
C LEU A 95 -4.53 -36.17 -10.55
N VAL A 96 -4.46 -34.89 -10.17
CA VAL A 96 -5.67 -34.07 -9.87
C VAL A 96 -6.15 -33.26 -11.09
N LEU A 97 -5.34 -33.11 -12.15
CA LEU A 97 -5.70 -32.28 -13.31
C LEU A 97 -6.46 -32.99 -14.45
N GLN A 98 -6.93 -34.23 -14.27
CA GLN A 98 -7.70 -34.95 -15.31
C GLN A 98 -9.19 -35.15 -14.97
N LEU A 99 -9.74 -34.53 -13.91
CA LEU A 99 -11.16 -34.68 -13.55
C LEU A 99 -11.90 -33.37 -13.23
N LEU A 100 -11.42 -32.21 -13.69
CA LEU A 100 -12.21 -30.97 -13.77
C LEU A 100 -11.93 -30.23 -15.08
#